data_AF-A0ABD3MWE2-F1
#
_entry.id   AF-A0ABD3MWE2-F1
#
_cell.length_a   1.000
_cell.length_b   1.000
_cell.length_c   1.000
_cell.angle_alpha   90.00
_cell.angle_beta   90.00
_cell.angle_gamma   90.00
#
_symmetry.space_group_name_H-M   'P 1'
#
loop_
_entity.id
_entity.type
_entity.pdbx_description
1 polymer ?
#
loop_
_entity_poly.entity_id
_entity_poly.type
_entity_poly.pdbx_seq_one_letter_code
_entity_poly.pdbx_strand_id
1 'polypeptide(L)'
;MKKAAAAAAISTLLILLTTPTNAQETQHVQTTMCRICNDNEIDDTSSQDCRTYTTPLNTCYNAQTLFPDDPSWSTLDIYDTMSMKSLKRTFYKSQDGSCSNVVHNVQDVEIINRARLSSSLYKNENVLVKTKTTQEDDYFILPFDECVGPFGEPRPWGKFTLVQSGDGMRLGLGLDDLNEVAVEK
;
A
#
# COMPACT_ATOMS: atom_id res chain seq x y z
N MET A 1 12.49 -79.05 12.55
CA MET A 1 11.26 -78.26 12.77
C MET A 1 11.68 -76.82 13.04
N LYS A 2 11.47 -75.92 12.06
CA LYS A 2 11.95 -74.52 12.09
C LYS A 2 10.86 -73.63 12.70
N LYS A 3 11.18 -72.84 13.74
CA LYS A 3 10.32 -71.78 14.28
C LYS A 3 10.73 -70.45 13.65
N ALA A 4 9.80 -69.81 12.95
CA ALA A 4 9.94 -68.46 12.42
C ALA A 4 9.58 -67.44 13.52
N ALA A 5 10.42 -66.43 13.71
CA ALA A 5 10.13 -65.26 14.53
C ALA A 5 9.60 -64.15 13.61
N ALA A 6 8.42 -63.61 13.93
CA ALA A 6 7.81 -62.50 13.23
C ALA A 6 8.40 -61.18 13.75
N ALA A 7 8.96 -60.37 12.85
CA ALA A 7 9.37 -59.00 13.13
C ALA A 7 8.18 -58.05 12.89
N ALA A 8 7.75 -57.34 13.92
CA ALA A 8 6.74 -56.28 13.81
C ALA A 8 7.45 -54.97 13.43
N ALA A 9 7.22 -54.49 12.21
CA ALA A 9 7.67 -53.18 11.76
C ALA A 9 6.72 -52.10 12.30
N ILE A 10 7.20 -51.29 13.24
CA ILE A 10 6.49 -50.11 13.74
C ILE A 10 6.67 -49.01 12.68
N SER A 11 5.63 -48.80 11.88
CA SER A 11 5.56 -47.73 10.90
C SER A 11 5.25 -46.42 11.63
N THR A 12 6.30 -45.67 11.94
CA THR A 12 6.18 -44.34 12.55
C THR A 12 5.63 -43.37 11.52
N LEU A 13 4.32 -43.10 11.61
CA LEU A 13 3.63 -42.10 10.81
C LEU A 13 4.09 -40.71 11.24
N LEU A 14 4.95 -40.09 10.42
CA LEU A 14 5.43 -38.73 10.60
C LEU A 14 4.31 -37.76 10.18
N ILE A 15 3.51 -37.28 11.13
CA ILE A 15 2.49 -36.26 10.89
C ILE A 15 3.22 -34.91 10.74
N LEU A 16 3.40 -34.47 9.49
CA LEU A 16 3.82 -33.11 9.18
C LEU A 16 2.71 -32.14 9.62
N LEU A 17 2.93 -31.46 10.74
CA LEU A 17 2.17 -30.29 11.16
C LEU A 17 2.52 -29.13 10.22
N THR A 18 1.82 -29.03 9.09
CA THR A 18 1.82 -27.81 8.29
C THR A 18 1.02 -26.77 9.06
N THR A 19 1.69 -25.79 9.66
CA THR A 19 1.02 -24.58 10.14
C THR A 19 0.33 -23.92 8.94
N PRO A 20 -0.94 -23.47 9.07
CA PRO A 20 -1.53 -22.64 8.04
C PRO A 20 -0.75 -21.32 8.04
N THR A 21 0.19 -21.17 7.11
CA THR A 21 0.65 -19.85 6.68
C THR A 21 -0.59 -19.17 6.12
N ASN A 22 -1.17 -18.30 6.93
CA ASN A 22 -2.19 -17.35 6.50
C ASN A 22 -1.52 -16.49 5.42
N ALA A 23 -1.63 -16.93 4.17
CA ALA A 23 -1.19 -16.18 3.01
C ALA A 23 -2.13 -14.98 2.94
N GLN A 24 -1.74 -13.90 3.62
CA GLN A 24 -2.45 -12.65 3.56
C GLN A 24 -2.39 -12.18 2.11
N GLU A 25 -3.52 -12.34 1.43
CA GLU A 25 -3.69 -11.94 0.04
C GLU A 25 -3.28 -10.47 -0.11
N THR A 26 -2.29 -10.22 -0.97
CA THR A 26 -1.77 -8.86 -1.16
C THR A 26 -2.81 -8.03 -1.91
N GLN A 27 -3.48 -7.13 -1.19
CA GLN A 27 -4.40 -6.18 -1.79
C GLN A 27 -3.64 -5.04 -2.44
N HIS A 28 -4.12 -4.59 -3.58
CA HIS A 28 -3.57 -3.46 -4.32
C HIS A 28 -4.67 -2.45 -4.59
N VAL A 29 -4.26 -1.20 -4.78
CA VAL A 29 -5.14 -0.14 -5.26
C VAL A 29 -4.83 0.08 -6.73
N GLN A 30 -5.85 0.01 -7.57
CA GLN A 30 -5.76 0.50 -8.92
C GLN A 30 -6.25 1.96 -8.93
N THR A 31 -5.35 2.87 -9.34
CA THR A 31 -5.62 4.30 -9.46
C THR A 31 -5.63 4.65 -10.94
N THR A 32 -6.74 5.16 -11.47
CA THR A 32 -6.77 5.74 -12.81
C THR A 32 -6.79 7.25 -12.68
N MET A 33 -5.76 7.91 -13.20
CA MET A 33 -5.66 9.37 -13.24
C MET A 33 -5.93 9.86 -14.66
N CYS A 34 -6.60 11.01 -14.79
CA CYS A 34 -7.01 11.60 -16.06
C CYS A 34 -6.98 13.13 -16.02
N ARG A 35 -7.00 13.74 -17.21
CA ARG A 35 -7.10 15.20 -17.36
C ARG A 35 -8.49 15.73 -17.01
N ILE A 36 -9.53 14.96 -17.30
CA ILE A 36 -10.94 15.32 -17.09
C ILE A 36 -11.63 14.16 -16.39
N CYS A 37 -12.55 14.45 -15.47
CA CYS A 37 -13.54 13.50 -15.02
C CYS A 37 -14.92 14.15 -14.98
N ASN A 38 -15.93 13.47 -15.53
CA ASN A 38 -17.31 13.94 -15.62
C ASN A 38 -18.22 12.94 -14.89
N ASP A 39 -19.11 13.42 -14.01
CA ASP A 39 -20.15 12.60 -13.37
C ASP A 39 -19.67 11.27 -12.75
N ASN A 40 -18.49 11.26 -12.11
CA ASN A 40 -17.81 10.07 -11.54
C ASN A 40 -17.38 9.00 -12.55
N GLU A 41 -17.51 9.31 -13.83
CA GLU A 41 -17.01 8.52 -14.93
C GLU A 41 -15.74 9.16 -15.47
N ILE A 42 -14.72 8.32 -15.60
CA ILE A 42 -13.56 8.68 -16.39
C ILE A 42 -14.01 8.62 -17.85
N ASP A 43 -13.98 9.77 -18.51
CA ASP A 43 -14.32 9.87 -19.93
C ASP A 43 -13.21 9.22 -20.77
N ASP A 44 -13.31 7.89 -20.93
CA ASP A 44 -12.42 7.07 -21.75
C ASP A 44 -12.55 7.39 -23.25
N THR A 45 -13.54 8.18 -23.67
CA THR A 45 -13.60 8.66 -25.06
C THR A 45 -12.54 9.74 -25.35
N SER A 46 -11.92 10.28 -24.29
CA SER A 46 -10.71 11.12 -24.34
C SER A 46 -9.40 10.36 -24.00
N SER A 47 -9.46 9.02 -23.95
CA SER A 47 -8.47 7.99 -23.54
C SER A 47 -6.96 8.24 -23.74
N GLN A 48 -6.53 9.21 -24.52
CA GLN A 48 -5.10 9.48 -24.71
C GLN A 48 -4.43 10.06 -23.45
N ASP A 49 -5.19 10.72 -22.58
CA ASP A 49 -4.65 11.44 -21.41
C ASP A 49 -4.89 10.73 -20.07
N CYS A 50 -5.43 9.51 -20.07
CA CYS A 50 -5.64 8.72 -18.86
C CYS A 50 -4.50 7.70 -18.65
N ARG A 51 -4.14 7.46 -17.38
CA ARG A 51 -3.20 6.41 -17.02
C ARG A 51 -3.65 5.67 -15.76
N THR A 52 -3.47 4.36 -15.79
CA THR A 52 -3.83 3.47 -14.69
C THR A 52 -2.58 2.91 -14.02
N TYR A 53 -2.56 2.94 -12.70
CA TYR A 53 -1.44 2.54 -11.86
C TYR A 53 -1.92 1.52 -10.84
N THR A 54 -1.04 0.60 -10.46
CA THR A 54 -1.30 -0.37 -9.39
C THR A 54 -0.31 -0.13 -8.27
N THR A 55 -0.78 0.25 -7.09
CA THR A 55 0.05 0.49 -5.90
C THR A 55 -0.28 -0.51 -4.79
N PRO A 56 0.70 -0.86 -3.94
CA PRO A 56 0.46 -1.81 -2.87
C PRO A 56 -0.33 -1.18 -1.73
N LEU A 57 -1.20 -1.97 -1.10
CA LEU A 57 -1.92 -1.57 0.11
C LEU A 57 -1.17 -2.04 1.37
N ASN A 58 -1.27 -1.27 2.45
CA ASN A 58 -0.62 -1.51 3.74
C ASN A 58 0.90 -1.69 3.67
N THR A 59 1.53 -1.16 2.62
CA THR A 59 2.98 -1.22 2.37
C THR A 59 3.45 0.16 1.96
N CYS A 60 4.58 0.61 2.50
CA CYS A 60 5.15 1.87 2.07
C CYS A 60 5.76 1.74 0.67
N TYR A 61 5.60 2.76 -0.16
CA TYR A 61 6.18 2.79 -1.48
C TYR A 61 6.49 4.22 -1.92
N ASN A 62 7.39 4.35 -2.88
CA ASN A 62 7.66 5.61 -3.57
C ASN A 62 7.08 5.54 -4.98
N ALA A 63 6.10 6.39 -5.29
CA ALA A 63 5.40 6.31 -6.57
C ALA A 63 6.32 6.61 -7.76
N GLN A 64 7.28 7.52 -7.60
CA GLN A 64 8.26 7.83 -8.65
C GLN A 64 9.24 6.66 -8.88
N THR A 65 9.52 5.85 -7.86
CA THR A 65 10.31 4.62 -8.04
C THR A 65 9.51 3.54 -8.78
N LEU A 66 8.21 3.43 -8.51
CA LEU A 66 7.33 2.46 -9.21
C LEU A 66 7.01 2.89 -10.65
N PHE A 67 6.91 4.19 -10.91
CA PHE A 67 6.50 4.77 -12.19
C PHE A 67 7.50 5.86 -12.64
N PRO A 68 8.75 5.49 -12.95
CA PRO A 68 9.85 6.46 -13.15
C PRO A 68 9.66 7.40 -14.33
N ASP A 69 8.93 6.97 -15.37
CA ASP A 69 8.72 7.73 -16.60
C ASP A 69 7.47 8.63 -16.55
N ASP A 70 6.88 8.83 -15.37
CA ASP A 70 5.64 9.55 -15.22
C ASP A 70 5.74 10.75 -14.26
N PRO A 71 5.64 11.99 -14.77
CA PRO A 71 5.81 13.20 -13.96
C PRO A 71 4.60 13.50 -13.05
N SER A 72 3.52 12.72 -13.12
CA SER A 72 2.33 12.93 -12.27
C SER A 72 2.59 12.58 -10.81
N TRP A 73 3.64 11.80 -10.54
CA TRP A 73 3.97 11.32 -9.20
C TRP A 73 5.06 12.17 -8.57
N SER A 74 4.85 12.55 -7.30
CA SER A 74 5.86 13.22 -6.50
C SER A 74 6.98 12.27 -6.06
N THR A 75 8.11 12.83 -5.62
CA THR A 75 9.20 12.08 -4.97
C THR A 75 8.87 11.61 -3.56
N LEU A 76 7.71 11.97 -2.99
CA LEU A 76 7.30 11.61 -1.64
C LEU A 76 6.93 10.12 -1.55
N ASP A 77 7.23 9.54 -0.39
CA ASP A 77 6.75 8.21 -0.03
C ASP A 77 5.26 8.25 0.31
N ILE A 78 4.58 7.16 0.02
CA ILE A 78 3.14 7.01 0.17
C ILE A 78 2.84 5.74 0.97
N TYR A 79 1.90 5.85 1.90
CA TYR A 79 1.32 4.71 2.62
C TYR A 79 -0.19 4.70 2.44
N ASP A 80 -0.68 3.70 1.71
CA ASP A 80 -2.09 3.48 1.45
C ASP A 80 -2.66 2.45 2.43
N THR A 81 -3.76 2.79 3.10
CA THR A 81 -4.48 1.90 4.03
C THR A 81 -5.99 1.97 3.77
N MET A 82 -6.71 0.98 4.25
CA MET A 82 -8.18 1.05 4.28
C MET A 82 -8.64 1.85 5.49
N SER A 83 -9.52 2.83 5.28
CA SER A 83 -10.27 3.50 6.33
C SER A 83 -11.76 3.34 6.03
N MET A 84 -12.40 2.43 6.77
CA MET A 84 -13.79 2.00 6.49
C MET A 84 -13.95 1.48 5.06
N LYS A 85 -14.63 2.23 4.18
CA LYS A 85 -14.89 1.91 2.77
C LYS A 85 -14.19 2.91 1.83
N SER A 86 -13.10 3.51 2.31
CA SER A 86 -12.34 4.52 1.56
C SER A 86 -10.85 4.22 1.69
N LEU A 87 -10.10 4.72 0.73
CA LEU A 87 -8.65 4.68 0.74
C LEU A 87 -8.14 5.82 1.62
N LYS A 88 -7.37 5.51 2.66
CA LYS A 88 -6.58 6.52 3.38
C LYS A 88 -5.18 6.51 2.79
N ARG A 89 -4.83 7.58 2.07
CA ARG A 89 -3.50 7.82 1.51
C ARG A 89 -2.75 8.82 2.38
N THR A 90 -1.59 8.43 2.87
CA THR A 90 -0.71 9.29 3.69
C THR A 90 0.58 9.56 2.94
N PHE A 91 1.06 10.80 2.96
CA PHE A 91 2.32 11.20 2.33
C PHE A 91 3.42 11.43 3.37
N TYR A 92 4.62 10.97 3.05
CA TYR A 92 5.81 11.04 3.91
C TYR A 92 6.93 11.81 3.21
N LYS A 93 7.70 12.57 4.00
CA LYS A 93 8.83 13.35 3.48
C LYS A 93 10.02 12.49 3.03
N SER A 94 10.10 11.25 3.50
CA SER A 94 11.06 10.26 2.99
C SER A 94 10.82 10.00 1.50
N GLN A 95 11.85 9.53 0.80
CA GLN A 95 11.84 9.29 -0.65
C GLN A 95 12.41 7.92 -1.03
N ASP A 96 12.59 7.05 -0.03
CA ASP A 96 13.27 5.76 -0.13
C ASP A 96 12.31 4.57 0.04
N GLY A 97 11.00 4.85 0.08
CA GLY A 97 9.96 3.86 0.36
C GLY A 97 9.90 3.43 1.82
N SER A 98 10.46 4.20 2.76
CA SER A 98 10.45 3.87 4.19
C SER A 98 9.26 4.43 4.97
N CYS A 99 8.63 5.49 4.47
CA CYS A 99 7.58 6.25 5.17
C CYS A 99 8.07 6.74 6.54
N SER A 100 9.30 7.22 6.58
CA SER A 100 9.94 7.72 7.78
C SER A 100 9.61 9.20 7.99
N ASN A 101 9.07 9.52 9.16
CA ASN A 101 8.87 10.89 9.63
C ASN A 101 10.14 11.54 10.17
N VAL A 102 11.29 10.87 10.03
CA VAL A 102 12.57 11.44 10.40
C VAL A 102 12.97 12.47 9.34
N VAL A 103 12.59 13.71 9.59
CA VAL A 103 13.22 14.85 8.92
C VAL A 103 14.69 14.80 9.35
N HIS A 104 15.62 14.57 8.42
CA HIS A 104 17.07 14.64 8.67
C HIS A 104 17.57 16.07 8.96
N ASN A 105 16.75 16.92 9.58
CA ASN A 105 17.10 18.25 10.02
C ASN A 105 17.21 18.28 11.55
N VAL A 106 18.37 17.83 12.04
CA VAL A 106 18.92 18.35 13.29
C VAL A 106 19.37 19.79 13.02
N GLN A 107 18.44 20.71 12.78
CA GLN A 107 18.75 22.14 12.65
C GLN A 107 17.90 23.06 13.53
N ASP A 108 16.89 22.55 14.21
CA ASP A 108 16.17 23.29 15.26
C ASP A 108 16.56 22.81 16.66
N VAL A 109 17.86 22.60 16.89
CA VAL A 109 18.38 22.70 18.26
C VAL A 109 18.52 24.20 18.53
N GLU A 110 17.43 24.83 19.00
CA GLU A 110 17.56 26.09 19.71
C GLU A 110 18.39 25.79 20.97
N ILE A 111 19.71 25.97 20.84
CA ILE A 111 20.62 25.94 21.97
C ILE A 111 20.17 27.10 22.85
N ILE A 112 19.37 26.81 23.86
CA ILE A 112 19.09 27.73 24.95
C ILE A 112 20.44 27.97 25.63
N ASN A 113 21.19 28.96 25.13
CA ASN A 113 22.31 29.59 25.81
C ASN A 113 21.76 30.36 27.01
N ARG A 114 21.16 29.65 27.97
CA ARG A 114 21.01 30.19 29.32
C ARG A 114 22.29 29.89 30.07
N ALA A 115 23.08 30.95 30.16
CA ALA A 115 24.20 31.11 31.06
C ALA A 115 24.01 30.41 32.41
N ARG A 116 25.15 29.94 32.94
CA ARG A 116 25.39 29.23 34.22
C ARG A 116 25.16 27.73 34.20
N LEU A 117 26.22 27.00 33.87
CA LEU A 117 26.69 25.91 34.75
C LEU A 117 28.23 25.89 34.73
N SER A 118 28.82 26.69 35.63
CA SER A 118 30.12 26.31 36.21
C SER A 118 29.89 25.13 37.13
N SER A 119 30.84 24.20 37.16
CA SER A 119 30.96 23.07 38.11
C SER A 119 30.41 21.74 37.61
N SER A 120 31.33 20.89 37.13
CA SER A 120 31.67 19.60 37.75
C SER A 120 30.53 18.56 37.92
N LEU A 121 30.75 17.40 37.28
CA LEU A 121 30.31 16.05 37.67
C LEU A 121 28.97 15.48 37.15
N TYR A 122 29.04 14.17 36.83
CA TYR A 122 28.00 13.17 36.54
C TYR A 122 27.30 13.27 35.17
N LYS A 123 27.60 12.41 34.18
CA LYS A 123 27.34 10.96 34.02
C LYS A 123 25.89 10.56 34.32
N ASN A 124 25.21 10.17 33.23
CA ASN A 124 24.01 9.36 33.13
C ASN A 124 22.71 10.00 33.63
N GLU A 125 21.97 10.61 32.71
CA GLU A 125 20.51 10.63 32.81
C GLU A 125 19.91 10.61 31.41
N ASN A 126 18.88 9.79 31.25
CA ASN A 126 18.11 9.66 30.03
C ASN A 126 17.60 11.04 29.62
N VAL A 127 18.27 11.65 28.64
CA VAL A 127 17.70 12.78 27.92
C VAL A 127 16.52 12.19 27.16
N LEU A 128 15.34 12.24 27.78
CA LEU A 128 14.08 12.10 27.08
C LEU A 128 13.99 13.32 26.19
N VAL A 129 14.63 13.23 25.02
CA VAL A 129 14.34 14.12 23.91
C VAL A 129 12.90 13.84 23.56
N LYS A 130 11.98 14.62 24.14
CA LYS A 130 10.64 14.76 23.58
C LYS A 130 10.83 15.51 22.26
N THR A 131 11.26 14.79 21.23
CA THR A 131 10.99 15.20 19.86
C THR A 131 9.48 15.30 19.80
N LYS A 132 8.98 16.52 19.71
CA LYS A 132 7.57 16.79 19.45
C LYS A 132 7.32 16.35 18.00
N THR A 133 7.16 15.04 17.79
CA THR A 133 6.62 14.47 16.54
C THR A 133 5.13 14.75 16.52
N THR A 134 4.76 16.02 16.35
CA THR A 134 3.38 16.43 16.07
C THR A 134 3.36 17.12 14.72
N GLN A 135 3.82 16.43 13.68
CA GLN A 135 3.41 16.77 12.35
C GLN A 135 2.57 15.58 11.92
N GLU A 136 1.26 15.74 12.05
CA GLU A 136 0.29 14.81 11.48
C GLU A 136 0.64 14.73 10.00
N ASP A 137 1.03 13.54 9.54
CA ASP A 137 1.37 13.32 8.14
C ASP A 137 0.19 13.75 7.27
N ASP A 138 0.45 14.48 6.18
CA ASP A 138 -0.61 14.95 5.29
C ASP A 138 -1.32 13.71 4.71
N TYR A 139 -2.56 13.46 5.14
CA TYR A 139 -3.35 12.34 4.68
C TYR A 139 -4.68 12.77 4.08
N PHE A 140 -5.16 11.97 3.14
CA PHE A 140 -6.44 12.16 2.45
C PHE A 140 -7.27 10.88 2.55
N ILE A 141 -8.57 11.05 2.73
CA ILE A 141 -9.55 9.97 2.63
C ILE A 141 -10.18 10.08 1.23
N LEU A 142 -9.91 9.09 0.40
CA LEU A 142 -10.29 9.04 -1.01
C LEU A 142 -11.41 7.98 -1.17
N PRO A 143 -12.60 8.37 -1.62
CA PRO A 143 -13.66 7.40 -1.91
C PRO A 143 -13.22 6.47 -3.04
N PHE A 144 -13.62 5.20 -2.95
CA PHE A 144 -13.53 4.29 -4.09
C PHE A 144 -14.66 4.61 -5.07
N ASP A 145 -14.44 4.29 -6.34
CA ASP A 145 -15.42 4.38 -7.42
C ASP A 145 -15.95 5.79 -7.75
N GLU A 146 -15.41 6.81 -7.10
CA GLU A 146 -15.70 8.23 -7.35
C GLU A 146 -14.47 8.95 -7.89
N CYS A 147 -14.70 9.99 -8.68
CA CYS A 147 -13.64 10.86 -9.13
C CYS A 147 -13.36 11.96 -8.12
N VAL A 148 -12.09 12.12 -7.77
CA VAL A 148 -11.62 13.16 -6.86
C VAL A 148 -10.39 13.86 -7.41
N GLY A 149 -10.17 15.11 -7.01
CA GLY A 149 -9.11 15.97 -7.52
C GLY A 149 -9.39 17.45 -7.27
N PRO A 150 -8.50 18.36 -7.72
CA PRO A 150 -7.32 18.11 -8.56
C PRO A 150 -6.06 17.66 -7.77
N PHE A 151 -5.24 16.77 -8.34
CA PHE A 151 -3.99 16.19 -7.82
C PHE A 151 -2.71 16.71 -8.51
N GLY A 152 -2.76 17.92 -9.07
CA GLY A 152 -1.65 18.48 -9.84
C GLY A 152 -1.61 18.02 -11.29
N GLU A 153 -0.70 18.61 -12.07
CA GLU A 153 -0.51 18.32 -13.49
C GLU A 153 0.28 17.01 -13.70
N PRO A 154 0.14 16.32 -14.85
CA PRO A 154 -0.75 16.56 -15.99
C PRO A 154 -2.17 15.96 -15.84
N ARG A 155 -2.41 15.18 -14.79
CA ARG A 155 -3.66 14.43 -14.59
C ARG A 155 -4.27 14.73 -13.23
N PRO A 156 -4.99 15.86 -13.10
CA PRO A 156 -5.51 16.29 -11.81
C PRO A 156 -6.59 15.37 -11.24
N TRP A 157 -7.30 14.58 -12.04
CA TRP A 157 -8.43 13.79 -11.52
C TRP A 157 -8.04 12.34 -11.37
N GLY A 158 -8.49 11.70 -10.29
CA GLY A 158 -8.22 10.29 -9.99
C GLY A 158 -9.46 9.53 -9.55
N LYS A 159 -9.57 8.28 -9.97
CA LYS A 159 -10.53 7.27 -9.49
C LYS A 159 -9.77 6.09 -8.91
N PHE A 160 -10.26 5.55 -7.80
CA PHE A 160 -9.59 4.49 -7.05
C PHE A 160 -10.48 3.25 -7.00
N THR A 161 -9.88 2.09 -7.20
CA THR A 161 -10.54 0.79 -7.06
C THR A 161 -9.62 -0.18 -6.31
N LEU A 162 -10.21 -1.14 -5.59
CA LEU A 162 -9.47 -2.19 -4.90
C LEU A 162 -9.34 -3.41 -5.81
N VAL A 163 -8.13 -3.95 -5.96
CA VAL A 163 -7.87 -5.14 -6.77
C VAL A 163 -7.09 -6.19 -5.96
N GLN A 164 -7.44 -7.46 -6.11
CA GLN A 164 -6.76 -8.59 -5.47
C GLN A 164 -5.60 -9.10 -6.34
N SER A 165 -4.48 -9.46 -5.72
CA SER A 165 -3.39 -10.21 -6.38
C SER A 165 -3.83 -11.65 -6.69
N GLY A 166 -4.67 -11.81 -7.70
CA GLY A 166 -5.21 -13.11 -8.13
C GLY A 166 -6.19 -12.99 -9.30
N ASP A 167 -6.87 -11.85 -9.42
CA ASP A 167 -7.88 -11.60 -10.47
C ASP A 167 -7.31 -10.96 -11.75
N GLY A 168 -5.98 -10.77 -11.83
CA GLY A 168 -5.30 -10.20 -13.00
C GLY A 168 -5.23 -11.10 -14.24
N MET A 169 -5.88 -12.27 -14.24
CA MET A 169 -5.89 -13.17 -15.40
C MET A 169 -7.20 -13.95 -15.55
N ARG A 170 -8.34 -13.25 -15.69
CA ARG A 170 -9.67 -13.73 -16.13
C ARG A 170 -10.65 -12.54 -15.94
N LEU A 171 -11.46 -12.02 -16.87
CA LEU A 171 -11.98 -12.43 -18.16
C LEU A 171 -12.33 -11.17 -18.97
N GLY A 172 -11.61 -10.94 -20.08
CA GLY A 172 -12.07 -10.08 -21.18
C GLY A 172 -12.71 -10.92 -22.29
N LEU A 173 -13.61 -11.85 -21.91
CA LEU A 173 -14.49 -12.54 -22.85
C LEU A 173 -15.89 -12.49 -22.26
N GLY A 174 -16.79 -11.79 -22.96
CA GLY A 174 -18.19 -11.64 -22.60
C GLY A 174 -18.86 -12.99 -22.36
N LEU A 175 -19.59 -13.06 -21.25
CA LEU A 175 -20.51 -14.17 -20.94
C LEU A 175 -21.95 -13.68 -21.07
N ASP A 176 -22.26 -13.00 -22.19
CA ASP A 176 -23.63 -12.63 -22.55
C ASP A 176 -24.29 -13.66 -23.48
N ASP A 177 -23.61 -14.78 -23.83
CA ASP A 177 -24.03 -15.59 -24.98
C ASP A 177 -24.21 -17.09 -24.72
N LEU A 178 -24.76 -17.50 -23.57
CA LEU A 178 -25.27 -18.86 -23.40
C LEU A 178 -26.54 -18.90 -22.52
N ASN A 179 -27.65 -18.45 -23.09
CA ASN A 179 -28.97 -18.94 -22.66
C ASN A 179 -29.96 -18.99 -23.82
N GLU A 180 -29.70 -19.85 -24.82
CA GLU A 180 -30.75 -20.35 -25.71
C GLU A 180 -30.97 -21.83 -25.39
N VAL A 181 -31.91 -22.07 -24.47
CA VAL A 181 -32.41 -23.40 -24.14
C VAL A 181 -33.28 -23.87 -25.30
N ALA A 182 -32.84 -24.94 -25.94
CA ALA A 182 -33.61 -25.70 -26.92
C ALA A 182 -34.98 -26.10 -26.33
N VAL A 183 -36.05 -25.66 -26.99
CA VAL A 183 -37.40 -26.17 -26.78
C VAL A 183 -37.60 -27.33 -27.76
N GLU A 184 -37.46 -28.56 -27.28
CA GLU A 184 -38.05 -29.73 -27.93
C GLU A 184 -39.52 -29.86 -27.50
N LYS A 185 -40.44 -29.75 -28.46
CA LYS A 185 -41.72 -30.46 -28.50
C LYS A 185 -42.12 -30.73 -29.94
#